data_AF-A0A110B4K6-F1
#
_entry.id   AF-A0A110B4K6-F1
#
_cell.length_a   1.000
_cell.length_b   1.000
_cell.length_c   1.000
_cell.angle_alpha   90.00
_cell.angle_beta   90.00
_cell.angle_gamma   90.00
#
_symmetry.space_group_name_H-M   'P 1'
#
loop_
_entity.id
_entity.type
_entity.pdbx_description
1 polymer ?
#
loop_
_entity_poly.entity_id
_entity_poly.type
_entity_poly.pdbx_seq_one_letter_code
_entity_poly.pdbx_strand_id
1 'polypeptide(L)'
;MQDTIGDRLIPSLMRDILETPGSTLDNLNRMEKLGILAAVSDWVEARNLRNRLVHEYMRDAEEFASAVNRARECVSLLISTYNNILDYAARQLEPPDGYMWPERLV
;
A
#
# COMPACT_ATOMS: atom_id res chain seq x y z
N MET A 1 -1.76 8.66 0.13
CA MET A 1 -1.72 7.43 -0.70
C MET A 1 -1.58 6.17 0.15
N GLN A 2 -0.48 6.00 0.91
CA GLN A 2 -0.29 4.81 1.76
C GLN A 2 -1.45 4.54 2.72
N ASP A 3 -1.88 5.52 3.52
CA ASP A 3 -3.02 5.34 4.45
C ASP A 3 -4.32 5.05 3.70
N THR A 4 -4.52 5.64 2.52
CA THR A 4 -5.71 5.35 1.69
C THR A 4 -5.73 3.90 1.21
N ILE A 5 -4.59 3.38 0.76
CA ILE A 5 -4.48 1.97 0.36
C ILE A 5 -4.65 1.06 1.59
N GLY A 6 -3.90 1.34 2.66
CA GLY A 6 -3.86 0.51 3.87
C GLY A 6 -5.16 0.48 4.66
N ASP A 7 -5.77 1.64 4.89
CA ASP A 7 -6.87 1.79 5.84
C ASP A 7 -8.24 1.74 5.15
N ARG A 8 -8.29 1.82 3.81
CA ARG A 8 -9.56 1.81 3.06
C ARG A 8 -9.59 0.78 1.95
N LEU A 9 -8.62 0.82 1.04
CA LEU A 9 -8.65 -0.05 -0.14
C LEU A 9 -8.50 -1.52 0.22
N ILE A 10 -7.51 -1.87 1.05
CA ILE A 10 -7.30 -3.25 1.50
C ILE A 10 -8.52 -3.77 2.27
N PRO A 11 -9.05 -3.07 3.30
CA PRO A 11 -10.28 -3.50 3.97
C PRO A 11 -11.51 -3.60 3.05
N SER A 12 -11.57 -2.83 1.96
CA SER A 12 -12.64 -2.98 0.97
C SER A 12 -12.48 -4.26 0.17
N LEU A 13 -11.29 -4.48 -0.40
CA LEU A 13 -11.00 -5.69 -1.16
C LEU A 13 -11.30 -6.94 -0.33
N MET A 14 -10.89 -6.96 0.94
CA MET A 14 -11.15 -8.09 1.84
C MET A 14 -12.64 -8.38 1.96
N ARG A 15 -13.47 -7.36 2.18
CA ARG A 15 -14.94 -7.53 2.24
C ARG A 15 -15.51 -8.05 0.93
N ASP A 16 -15.00 -7.56 -0.19
CA ASP A 16 -15.47 -7.95 -1.53
C ASP A 16 -15.13 -9.41 -1.86
N ILE A 17 -14.04 -9.96 -1.29
CA ILE A 17 -13.70 -11.39 -1.38
C ILE A 17 -14.24 -12.23 -0.21
N LEU A 18 -15.22 -11.71 0.54
CA LEU A 18 -15.89 -12.37 1.66
C LEU A 18 -14.96 -12.71 2.85
N GLU A 19 -13.85 -11.98 3.00
CA GLU A 19 -13.02 -12.01 4.20
C GLU A 19 -13.37 -10.85 5.16
N THR A 20 -13.21 -11.09 6.47
CA THR A 20 -13.41 -10.05 7.49
C THR A 20 -12.10 -9.27 7.69
N PRO A 21 -12.07 -7.94 7.45
CA PRO A 21 -10.89 -7.14 7.77
C PRO A 21 -10.57 -7.17 9.26
N GLY A 22 -9.30 -7.40 9.59
CA GLY A 22 -8.76 -7.35 10.95
C GLY A 22 -7.98 -6.06 11.20
N SER A 23 -6.97 -6.15 12.08
CA SER A 23 -6.06 -5.02 12.31
C SER A 23 -5.28 -4.68 11.03
N THR A 24 -4.70 -3.47 10.95
CA THR A 24 -3.88 -3.07 9.80
C THR A 24 -2.76 -4.09 9.52
N LEU A 25 -2.11 -4.60 10.57
CA LEU A 25 -1.05 -5.59 10.42
C LEU A 25 -1.59 -6.93 9.88
N ASP A 26 -2.73 -7.40 10.39
CA ASP A 26 -3.36 -8.63 9.91
C ASP A 26 -3.74 -8.53 8.43
N ASN A 27 -4.28 -7.38 8.03
CA ASN A 27 -4.67 -7.11 6.65
C ASN A 27 -3.45 -7.09 5.73
N LEU A 28 -2.33 -6.47 6.15
CA LEU A 28 -1.08 -6.46 5.40
C LEU A 28 -0.48 -7.87 5.27
N ASN A 29 -0.47 -8.65 6.37
CA ASN A 29 -0.06 -10.06 6.34
C ASN A 29 -0.92 -10.88 5.37
N ARG A 30 -2.21 -10.58 5.29
CA ARG A 30 -3.10 -11.24 4.33
C ARG A 30 -2.74 -10.87 2.89
N MET A 31 -2.47 -9.58 2.60
CA MET A 31 -2.05 -9.14 1.27
C MET A 31 -0.72 -9.76 0.84
N GLU A 32 0.22 -9.94 1.78
CA GLU A 32 1.48 -10.64 1.53
C GLU A 32 1.24 -12.11 1.16
N LYS A 33 0.39 -12.82 1.92
CA LYS A 33 -0.02 -14.20 1.60
C LYS A 33 -0.74 -14.35 0.26
N LEU A 34 -1.44 -13.32 -0.20
CA LEU A 34 -2.07 -13.27 -1.52
C LEU A 34 -1.08 -12.92 -2.65
N GLY A 35 0.16 -12.56 -2.32
CA GLY A 35 1.14 -12.07 -3.29
C GLY A 35 0.85 -10.66 -3.81
N ILE A 36 -0.07 -9.92 -3.18
CA ILE A 36 -0.43 -8.55 -3.54
C ILE A 36 0.63 -7.58 -3.02
N LEU A 37 1.10 -7.81 -1.80
CA LEU A 37 2.19 -7.10 -1.16
C LEU A 37 3.44 -7.99 -1.17
N ALA A 38 4.61 -7.44 -1.51
CA ALA A 38 5.84 -8.22 -1.51
C ALA A 38 6.32 -8.57 -0.11
N ALA A 39 6.36 -7.57 0.77
CA ALA A 39 6.72 -7.74 2.17
C ALA A 39 5.99 -6.74 3.09
N VAL A 40 5.45 -7.23 4.20
CA VAL A 40 4.84 -6.38 5.26
C VAL A 40 5.88 -5.48 5.91
N SER A 41 7.11 -5.97 6.09
CA SER A 41 8.22 -5.20 6.64
C SER A 41 8.46 -3.90 5.87
N ASP A 42 8.44 -3.97 4.55
CA ASP A 42 8.72 -2.82 3.67
C ASP A 42 7.62 -1.77 3.79
N TRP A 43 6.38 -2.21 3.95
CA TRP A 43 5.25 -1.30 4.19
C TRP A 43 5.39 -0.56 5.53
N VAL A 44 5.78 -1.29 6.58
CA VAL A 44 5.99 -0.70 7.92
C VAL A 44 7.18 0.25 7.90
N GLU A 45 8.29 -0.12 7.25
CA GLU A 45 9.45 0.76 7.07
C GLU A 45 9.06 2.05 6.34
N ALA A 46 8.32 1.94 5.23
CA ALA A 46 7.82 3.09 4.49
C ALA A 46 6.94 4.02 5.34
N ARG A 47 6.06 3.43 6.17
CA ARG A 47 5.20 4.21 7.08
C ARG A 47 6.01 4.95 8.13
N ASN A 48 7.01 4.29 8.72
CA ASN A 48 7.91 4.88 9.70
C ASN A 48 8.75 6.00 9.09
N LEU A 49 9.32 5.78 7.91
CA LEU A 49 10.10 6.77 7.17
C LEU A 49 9.27 8.02 6.84
N ARG A 50 8.03 7.84 6.37
CA ARG A 50 7.11 8.96 6.15
C ARG A 50 6.82 9.73 7.43
N ASN A 51 6.51 9.02 8.52
CA ASN A 51 6.23 9.67 9.80
C ASN A 51 7.44 10.48 10.26
N ARG A 52 8.65 9.93 10.08
CA ARG A 52 9.93 10.57 10.35
C ARG A 52 10.12 11.85 9.54
N LEU A 53 9.96 11.78 8.22
CA LEU A 53 10.11 12.92 7.31
C LEU A 53 9.11 14.05 7.58
N VAL A 54 7.91 13.73 8.10
CA VAL A 54 6.87 14.73 8.38
C VAL A 54 6.98 15.31 9.79
N HIS A 55 7.40 14.53 10.79
CA HIS A 55 7.29 14.92 12.21
C HIS A 55 8.65 15.12 12.90
N GLU A 56 9.70 14.45 12.45
CA GLU A 56 11.04 14.66 13.01
C GLU A 56 11.73 15.78 12.22
N TYR A 57 11.96 16.91 12.88
CA TYR A 57 12.86 17.94 12.36
C TYR A 57 14.27 17.35 12.25
N MET A 58 14.60 16.76 11.09
CA MET A 58 15.93 16.26 10.78
C MET A 58 16.89 17.45 10.73
N ARG A 59 17.87 17.46 11.65
CA ARG A 59 18.87 18.53 11.77
C ARG A 59 20.09 18.30 10.88
N ASP A 60 20.26 17.08 10.39
CA ASP A 60 21.35 16.68 9.51
C ASP A 60 20.83 16.57 8.07
N ALA A 61 21.46 17.32 7.15
CA ALA A 61 21.09 17.37 5.75
C ALA A 61 21.42 16.07 5.01
N GLU A 62 22.46 15.34 5.42
CA GLU A 62 22.86 14.07 4.79
C GLU A 62 21.87 12.96 5.16
N GLU A 63 21.46 12.92 6.43
CA GLU A 63 20.41 12.01 6.90
C GLU A 63 19.07 12.30 6.19
N PHE A 64 18.74 13.58 6.00
CA PHE A 64 17.54 13.96 5.27
C PHE A 64 17.60 13.53 3.80
N ALA A 65 18.72 13.77 3.11
CA ALA A 65 18.91 13.34 1.73
C ALA A 65 18.79 11.81 1.58
N SER A 66 19.38 11.05 2.50
CA SER A 66 19.25 9.58 2.55
C SER A 66 17.79 9.15 2.74
N ALA A 67 17.09 9.77 3.68
CA ALA A 67 15.68 9.48 3.97
C ALA A 67 14.76 9.81 2.77
N VAL A 68 15.01 10.90 2.06
CA VAL A 68 14.27 11.25 0.82
C VAL A 68 14.54 10.24 -0.28
N ASN A 69 15.79 9.80 -0.47
CA ASN A 69 16.13 8.76 -1.45
C ASN A 69 15.41 7.44 -1.14
N ARG A 70 15.41 7.02 0.13
CA ARG A 70 14.67 5.83 0.55
C ARG A 70 13.15 6.00 0.36
N ALA A 71 12.62 7.20 0.58
CA ALA A 71 11.19 7.48 0.37
C ALA A 71 10.77 7.35 -1.09
N ARG A 72 11.68 7.59 -2.06
CA ARG A 72 11.42 7.33 -3.48
C ARG A 72 11.18 5.85 -3.74
N GLU A 73 11.91 4.97 -3.08
CA GLU A 73 11.72 3.52 -3.21
C GLU A 73 10.37 3.09 -2.62
N CYS A 74 9.91 3.77 -1.56
CA CYS A 74 8.58 3.55 -1.01
C CYS A 74 7.46 3.92 -2.00
N VAL A 75 7.67 4.87 -2.92
CA VAL A 75 6.66 5.20 -3.95
C VAL A 75 6.43 3.99 -4.86
N SER A 76 7.49 3.33 -5.30
CA SER A 76 7.41 2.13 -6.14
C SER A 76 6.63 1.02 -5.44
N LEU A 77 6.86 0.81 -4.14
CA LEU A 77 6.10 -0.16 -3.32
C LEU A 77 4.60 0.14 -3.33
N LEU A 78 4.20 1.40 -3.19
CA LEU A 78 2.79 1.78 -3.15
C LEU A 78 2.12 1.63 -4.51
N ILE A 79 2.82 2.02 -5.59
CA ILE A 79 2.35 1.85 -6.97
C ILE A 79 2.16 0.38 -7.31
N SER A 80 3.16 -0.46 -7.00
CA SER A 80 3.08 -1.89 -7.26
C SER A 80 1.96 -2.56 -6.47
N THR A 81 1.83 -2.21 -5.18
CA THR A 81 0.74 -2.76 -4.32
C THR A 81 -0.63 -2.37 -4.86
N TYR A 82 -0.83 -1.11 -5.27
CA TYR A 82 -2.09 -0.68 -5.88
C TYR A 82 -2.40 -1.45 -7.17
N ASN A 83 -1.43 -1.55 -8.07
CA ASN A 83 -1.58 -2.26 -9.33
C ASN A 83 -1.88 -3.75 -9.13
N ASN A 84 -1.26 -4.37 -8.11
CA ASN A 84 -1.53 -5.76 -7.76
C ASN A 84 -2.92 -5.94 -7.16
N ILE A 85 -3.41 -5.00 -6.33
CA ILE A 85 -4.80 -5.00 -5.84
C ILE A 85 -5.76 -4.93 -7.02
N LEU A 86 -5.51 -4.03 -7.97
CA LEU A 86 -6.34 -3.85 -9.16
C LEU A 86 -6.38 -5.13 -10.01
N ASP A 87 -5.22 -5.72 -10.30
CA ASP A 87 -5.13 -6.96 -11.06
C ASP A 87 -5.83 -8.12 -10.35
N TYR A 88 -5.67 -8.20 -9.04
CA TYR A 88 -6.30 -9.24 -8.23
C TYR A 88 -7.83 -9.07 -8.22
N ALA A 89 -8.32 -7.85 -8.00
CA ALA A 89 -9.75 -7.54 -8.03
C ALA A 89 -10.35 -7.86 -9.41
N ALA A 90 -9.71 -7.42 -10.50
CA ALA A 90 -10.20 -7.66 -11.86
C ALA A 90 -10.24 -9.14 -12.27
N ARG A 91 -9.46 -10.01 -11.60
CA ARG A 91 -9.49 -11.47 -11.83
C ARG A 91 -10.58 -12.18 -11.03
N GLN A 92 -10.99 -11.62 -9.89
CA GLN A 92 -11.90 -12.28 -8.93
C GLN A 92 -13.30 -11.68 -8.92
N LEU A 93 -13.44 -10.42 -9.35
CA LEU A 93 -14.64 -9.62 -9.25
C LEU A 93 -15.00 -9.05 -10.63
N GLU A 94 -16.29 -8.91 -10.87
CA GLU A 94 -16.78 -8.10 -11.98
C GLU A 94 -16.75 -6.62 -11.56
N PRO A 95 -16.41 -5.70 -12.49
CA PRO A 95 -16.53 -4.29 -12.19
C PRO A 95 -18.02 -3.96 -11.92
N PRO A 96 -18.32 -3.01 -11.03
CA PRO A 96 -19.70 -2.61 -10.77
C PRO A 96 -20.42 -2.17 -12.05
N ASP A 97 -21.73 -2.44 -12.14
CA ASP A 97 -22.54 -2.09 -13.31
C ASP A 97 -22.31 -0.64 -13.77
N GLY A 98 -21.92 -0.50 -15.04
CA GLY A 98 -21.64 0.80 -15.67
C GLY A 98 -20.27 1.41 -15.36
N TYR A 99 -19.39 0.70 -14.65
CA TYR A 99 -18.03 1.13 -14.37
C TYR A 99 -17.00 0.24 -15.06
N MET A 100 -15.86 0.85 -15.42
CA MET A 100 -14.65 0.16 -15.88
C MET A 100 -13.65 0.13 -14.72
N TRP A 101 -12.81 -0.91 -14.66
CA TRP A 101 -11.66 -0.89 -13.77
C TRP A 101 -10.77 0.31 -14.09
N PRO A 102 -10.23 1.01 -13.06
CA PRO A 102 -9.32 2.13 -13.28
C PRO A 102 -8.02 1.67 -13.95
N GLU A 103 -7.29 2.61 -14.54
CA GLU A 103 -5.98 2.32 -15.11
C GLU A 103 -4.92 2.05 -14.04
N ARG A 104 -3.88 1.32 -14.44
CA ARG A 104 -2.70 1.11 -13.60
C ARG A 104 -1.97 2.44 -13.37
N LEU A 105 -1.38 2.59 -12.19
CA LEU A 105 -0.46 3.69 -11.91
C LEU A 105 0.90 3.41 -12.56
N VAL A 106 1.51 4.48 -13.09
CA VAL A 106 2.86 4.52 -13.68
C VAL A 106 3.89 4.94 -12.63
#